data_AF-A0A6G8AMP3-F1
#
_entry.id   AF-A0A6G8AMP3-F1
#
_cell.length_a   1.000
_cell.length_b   1.000
_cell.length_c   1.000
_cell.angle_alpha   90.00
_cell.angle_beta   90.00
_cell.angle_gamma   90.00
#
_symmetry.space_group_name_H-M   'P 1'
#
loop_
_entity.id
_entity.type
_entity.pdbx_description
1 polymer ?
#
loop_
_entity_poly.entity_id
_entity_poly.type
_entity_poly.pdbx_seq_one_letter_code
_entity_poly.pdbx_strand_id
1 'polypeptide(L)' 'METTWINNLVAELKETSHDYREKALLAAAQRIYEEQAIRKEQMEGQLDGTLWSPKSW' A
#
# COMPACT_ATOMS: atom_id res chain seq x y z
N MET A 1 -7.23 3.25 -6.09
CA MET A 1 -7.14 4.74 -6.04
C MET A 1 -6.08 5.22 -5.04
N GLU A 2 -5.94 4.61 -3.84
CA GLU A 2 -4.97 5.05 -2.81
C GLU A 2 -3.48 4.85 -3.18
N THR A 3 -3.12 3.78 -3.91
CA THR A 3 -1.73 3.48 -4.29
C THR A 3 -1.22 4.27 -5.51
N THR A 4 -2.13 4.86 -6.29
CA THR A 4 -1.79 5.55 -7.54
C THR A 4 -0.93 6.80 -7.29
N TRP A 5 -1.23 7.56 -6.23
CA TRP A 5 -0.44 8.74 -5.86
C TRP A 5 1.01 8.35 -5.51
N ILE A 6 1.19 7.32 -4.68
CA ILE A 6 2.53 6.92 -4.23
C ILE A 6 3.36 6.34 -5.37
N ASN A 7 2.71 5.61 -6.29
CA ASN A 7 3.35 5.05 -7.46
C ASN A 7 3.86 6.15 -8.41
N ASN A 8 3.08 7.22 -8.57
CA ASN A 8 3.50 8.38 -9.38
C ASN A 8 4.64 9.16 -8.71
N LEU A 9 4.55 9.39 -7.40
CA LEU A 9 5.61 10.07 -6.64
C LEU A 9 6.93 9.29 -6.68
N VAL A 10 6.89 7.97 -6.50
CA VAL A 10 8.08 7.13 -6.56
C VAL A 10 8.67 7.10 -7.98
N ALA A 11 7.84 7.15 -9.02
CA ALA A 11 8.31 7.26 -10.40
C ALA A 11 9.07 8.59 -10.63
N GLU A 12 8.50 9.71 -10.21
CA GLU A 12 9.13 11.04 -10.32
C GLU A 12 10.46 11.13 -9.54
N LEU A 13 10.50 10.58 -8.32
CA LEU A 13 11.72 10.52 -7.51
C LEU A 13 12.80 9.59 -8.09
N LYS A 14 12.40 8.51 -8.78
CA LYS A 14 13.34 7.60 -9.47
C LYS A 14 13.92 8.21 -10.74
N GLU A 15 13.17 9.08 -11.43
CA GLU A 15 13.66 9.81 -12.60
C GLU A 15 14.67 10.90 -12.22
N THR A 16 14.48 11.54 -11.06
CA THR A 16 15.37 12.60 -10.57
C THR A 16 16.60 12.06 -9.82
N SER A 17 16.54 10.86 -9.25
CA SER A 17 17.67 10.23 -8.57
C SER A 17 18.67 9.60 -9.56
N HIS A 18 19.96 9.76 -9.28
CA HIS A 18 21.07 9.13 -10.02
C HIS A 18 21.77 8.02 -9.21
N ASP A 19 21.47 7.87 -7.92
CA ASP A 19 22.03 6.82 -7.06
C ASP A 19 21.14 5.56 -7.09
N TYR A 20 21.73 4.43 -7.46
CA TYR A 20 21.05 3.14 -7.45
C TYR A 20 20.48 2.76 -6.08
N ARG A 21 21.16 3.13 -4.99
CA ARG A 21 20.73 2.84 -3.61
C ARG A 21 19.46 3.61 -3.24
N GLU A 22 19.36 4.85 -3.68
CA GLU A 22 18.15 5.67 -3.49
C GLU A 22 16.98 5.08 -4.27
N LYS A 23 17.19 4.65 -5.52
CA LYS A 23 16.15 3.98 -6.31
C LYS A 23 15.68 2.67 -5.67
N ALA A 24 16.61 1.90 -5.11
CA ALA A 24 16.29 0.67 -4.39
C ALA A 24 15.48 0.93 -3.11
N LEU A 25 15.85 1.95 -2.34
CA LEU A 25 15.10 2.38 -1.15
C LEU A 25 13.67 2.80 -1.50
N LEU A 26 13.52 3.63 -2.55
CA LEU A 26 12.21 4.07 -3.04
C LEU A 26 11.35 2.89 -3.52
N ALA A 27 11.93 1.91 -4.19
CA ALA A 27 11.23 0.70 -4.60
C ALA A 27 10.78 -0.17 -3.42
N ALA A 28 11.63 -0.30 -2.39
CA ALA A 28 11.27 -1.03 -1.17
C ALA A 28 10.13 -0.33 -0.41
N ALA A 29 10.19 1.00 -0.29
CA ALA A 29 9.14 1.79 0.35
C ALA A 29 7.79 1.66 -0.39
N GLN A 30 7.81 1.73 -1.73
CA GLN A 30 6.63 1.51 -2.58
C GLN A 30 5.98 0.15 -2.29
N ARG A 31 6.79 -0.90 -2.25
CA ARG A 31 6.31 -2.27 -1.99
C ARG A 31 5.65 -2.39 -0.62
N ILE A 32 6.27 -1.82 0.42
CA ILE A 32 5.70 -1.85 1.78
C ILE A 32 4.32 -1.17 1.81
N TYR A 33 4.18 -0.04 1.11
CA TYR A 33 2.92 0.69 1.06
C TYR A 33 1.81 -0.10 0.35
N GLU A 34 2.13 -0.74 -0.77
CA GLU A 34 1.19 -1.61 -1.47
C GLU A 34 0.73 -2.79 -0.59
N GLU A 35 1.66 -3.40 0.16
CA GLU A 35 1.32 -4.44 1.12
C GLU A 35 0.41 -3.93 2.25
N GLN A 36 0.62 -2.70 2.74
CA GLN A 36 -0.26 -2.11 3.77
C GLN A 36 -1.67 -1.81 3.21
N ALA A 37 -1.77 -1.35 1.96
CA ALA A 37 -3.07 -1.10 1.33
C ALA A 37 -3.90 -2.39 1.25
N ILE A 38 -3.28 -3.51 0.86
CA ILE A 38 -3.94 -4.82 0.82
C ILE A 38 -4.37 -5.26 2.23
N ARG A 39 -3.51 -5.08 3.24
CA ARG A 39 -3.86 -5.43 4.63
C ARG A 39 -5.03 -4.62 5.15
N LYS A 40 -5.09 -3.34 4.84
CA LYS A 40 -6.21 -2.46 5.21
C LYS A 40 -7.53 -2.95 4.60
N GLU A 41 -7.53 -3.24 3.30
CA GLU A 41 -8.71 -3.80 2.61
C GLU A 41 -9.15 -5.14 3.23
N GLN A 42 -8.21 -6.02 3.53
CA GLN A 42 -8.52 -7.30 4.20
C GLN A 42 -9.10 -7.11 5.60
N MET A 43 -8.57 -6.16 6.38
CA MET A 43 -9.08 -5.85 7.72
C MET A 43 -10.48 -5.24 7.67
N GLU A 44 -10.74 -4.35 6.72
CA GLU A 44 -12.08 -3.79 6.47
C GLU A 44 -13.09 -4.91 6.11
N GLY A 45 -12.71 -5.84 5.22
CA GLY A 45 -13.55 -6.99 4.89
C GLY A 45 -13.79 -7.96 6.05
N GLN A 46 -12.81 -8.15 6.94
CA GLN A 46 -12.98 -8.96 8.16
C GLN A 46 -13.88 -8.27 9.18
N LEU A 47 -13.75 -6.95 9.35
CA LEU A 47 -14.64 -6.16 10.20
C LEU A 47 -16.08 -6.29 9.72
N ASP A 48 -16.33 -6.12 8.42
CA ASP A 48 -17.65 -6.29 7.81
C ASP A 48 -18.19 -7.72 7.99
N GLY A 49 -17.37 -8.75 7.73
CA GLY A 49 -17.77 -10.15 7.94
C GLY A 49 -18.08 -10.49 9.40
N THR A 50 -17.44 -9.81 10.35
CA THR A 50 -17.70 -9.98 11.79
C THR A 50 -18.97 -9.24 12.21
N LEU A 51 -19.21 -8.03 11.69
CA LEU A 51 -20.43 -7.24 11.90
C LEU A 51 -21.69 -7.93 11.36
N TRP A 52 -21.57 -8.64 10.24
CA TRP A 52 -22.65 -9.41 9.61
C TRP A 52 -22.76 -10.87 10.09
N SER A 53 -21.98 -11.28 11.10
CA SER A 53 -22.06 -12.62 11.68
C SER A 53 -23.34 -12.78 12.52
N PRO A 54 -24.29 -13.66 12.14
CA PRO A 54 -25.55 -13.83 12.87
C PRO A 54 -25.38 -14.46 14.26
N LYS A 55 -24.16 -14.90 14.62
CA LYS A 55 -23.83 -15.45 15.95
C LYS A 55 -23.59 -14.37 17.01
N SER A 56 -23.51 -13.10 16.61
CA SER A 56 -23.26 -11.95 17.48
C SER A 56 -24.45 -10.97 17.57
N TRP A 57 -25.62 -11.35 17.05
CA TRP A 57 -26.90 -10.65 17.25
C TRP A 57 -27.75 -11.37 18.30
#